data_AF-U3TRP3-F1
#
_entry.id   AF-U3TRP3-F1
#
_cell.length_a   1.000
_cell.length_b   1.000
_cell.length_c   1.000
_cell.angle_alpha   90.00
_cell.angle_beta   90.00
_cell.angle_gamma   90.00
#
_symmetry.space_group_name_H-M   'P 1'
#
loop_
_entity.id
_entity.type
_entity.pdbx_description
1 polymer ?
#
loop_
_entity_poly.entity_id
_entity_poly.type
_entity_poly.pdbx_seq_one_letter_code
_entity_poly.pdbx_strand_id
1 'polypeptide(L)' 'MSQNVHFQGNPVPVAGHFPQAGEQAKPFNLVAKDLNDVSLSQYAGKRKVLNIFPSIDTGVCAA' A
#
# COMPACT_ATOMS: atom_id res chain seq x y z
N MET A 1 -6.19 13.58 -9.78
CA MET A 1 -6.14 14.50 -8.64
C MET A 1 -5.03 14.02 -7.72
N SER A 2 -4.13 14.89 -7.26
CA SER A 2 -3.11 14.52 -6.27
C SER A 2 -3.72 14.63 -4.88
N GLN A 3 -3.61 13.60 -4.05
CA GLN A 3 -3.87 13.75 -2.62
C GLN A 3 -2.67 14.47 -1.98
N ASN A 4 -2.88 15.18 -0.86
CA ASN A 4 -1.79 15.85 -0.15
C ASN A 4 -1.75 15.34 1.29
N VAL A 5 -0.63 14.77 1.69
CA VAL A 5 -0.35 14.35 3.07
C VAL A 5 0.68 15.29 3.69
N HIS A 6 0.99 15.15 4.97
CA HIS A 6 1.98 16.01 5.64
C HIS A 6 3.07 15.16 6.30
N PHE A 7 4.33 15.53 6.09
CA PHE A 7 5.48 14.96 6.76
C PHE A 7 6.15 16.04 7.62
N GLN A 8 6.11 15.87 8.95
CA GLN A 8 6.61 16.87 9.90
C GLN A 8 6.04 18.27 9.65
N GLY A 9 4.75 18.34 9.28
CA GLY A 9 4.06 19.59 8.94
C GLY A 9 4.25 20.07 7.50
N ASN A 10 5.19 19.50 6.74
CA ASN A 10 5.43 19.88 5.35
C ASN A 10 4.49 19.12 4.40
N PRO A 11 3.81 19.79 3.45
CA PRO A 11 2.92 19.12 2.50
C PRO A 11 3.71 18.23 1.52
N VAL A 12 3.18 17.03 1.26
CA VAL A 12 3.73 16.04 0.35
C VAL A 12 2.64 15.56 -0.62
N PRO A 13 2.75 15.82 -1.93
CA PRO A 13 1.79 15.33 -2.90
C PRO A 13 1.92 13.82 -3.10
N VAL A 14 0.79 13.12 -3.11
CA VAL A 14 0.65 11.69 -3.39
C VAL A 14 -0.04 11.52 -4.74
N ALA A 15 0.66 10.85 -5.66
CA ALA A 15 0.18 10.63 -7.01
C ALA A 15 -0.91 9.56 -7.10
N GLY A 16 -1.74 9.67 -8.13
CA GLY A 16 -2.76 8.68 -8.45
C GLY A 16 -4.04 8.83 -7.64
N HIS A 17 -4.85 7.77 -7.64
CA HIS A 17 -6.14 7.69 -6.96
C HIS A 17 -6.07 6.56 -5.94
N PHE A 18 -6.35 6.88 -4.68
CA PHE A 18 -6.43 5.87 -3.64
C PHE A 18 -7.81 5.18 -3.71
N PRO A 19 -7.87 3.83 -3.69
CA PRO A 19 -9.13 3.10 -3.82
C PRO A 19 -10.18 3.54 -2.81
N GLN A 20 -11.41 3.72 -3.27
CA GLN A 20 -12.56 4.06 -2.42
C GLN A 20 -13.42 2.83 -2.12
N ALA A 21 -14.26 2.93 -1.08
CA ALA A 21 -15.17 1.84 -0.72
C ALA A 21 -16.09 1.48 -1.90
N GLY A 22 -16.22 0.18 -2.18
CA GLY A 22 -16.99 -0.33 -3.33
C GLY A 22 -16.21 -0.39 -4.64
N GLU A 23 -15.04 0.24 -4.75
CA GLU A 23 -14.18 0.09 -5.92
C GLU A 23 -13.49 -1.28 -5.92
N GLN A 24 -13.36 -1.87 -7.11
CA GLN A 24 -12.57 -3.08 -7.28
C GLN A 24 -11.07 -2.75 -7.16
N ALA A 25 -10.39 -3.40 -6.23
CA ALA A 25 -8.95 -3.29 -6.09
C ALA A 25 -8.23 -3.76 -7.36
N LYS A 26 -7.30 -2.94 -7.88
CA LYS A 26 -6.50 -3.27 -9.06
C LYS A 26 -5.59 -4.47 -8.76
N PRO A 27 -5.34 -5.36 -9.75
CA PRO A 27 -4.35 -6.41 -9.59
C PRO A 27 -2.95 -5.82 -9.41
N PHE A 28 -2.13 -6.49 -8.61
CA PHE A 28 -0.74 -6.15 -8.40
C PHE A 28 0.08 -7.42 -8.19
N ASN A 29 1.38 -7.32 -8.47
CA ASN A 29 2.41 -8.28 -8.10
C ASN A 29 3.44 -7.56 -7.22
N LEU A 30 3.80 -8.17 -6.09
CA LEU A 30 4.82 -7.69 -5.16
C LEU A 30 5.83 -8.81 -4.91
N VAL A 31 6.96 -8.48 -4.29
CA VAL A 31 8.03 -9.44 -4.01
C VAL A 31 7.97 -9.86 -2.54
N ALA A 32 7.94 -11.16 -2.29
CA ALA A 32 7.99 -11.72 -0.94
C ALA A 32 9.43 -11.79 -0.39
N LYS A 33 9.56 -12.13 0.90
CA LYS A 33 10.86 -12.24 1.60
C LYS A 33 11.83 -13.25 0.99
N ASP A 34 11.29 -14.26 0.30
CA ASP A 34 12.01 -15.32 -0.39
C ASP A 34 12.24 -14.99 -1.87
N LEU A 35 12.01 -13.72 -2.25
CA LEU A 35 12.17 -13.17 -3.60
C LEU A 35 11.18 -13.71 -4.64
N ASN A 36 10.16 -14.46 -4.21
CA ASN A 36 9.09 -14.92 -5.09
C ASN A 36 8.09 -13.81 -5.41
N ASP A 37 7.54 -13.84 -6.62
CA ASP A 37 6.43 -12.99 -7.02
C ASP A 37 5.12 -13.43 -6.35
N VAL A 38 4.47 -12.48 -5.69
CA VAL A 38 3.18 -12.65 -5.02
C VAL A 38 2.15 -11.74 -5.67
N SER A 39 1.16 -12.35 -6.33
CA SER A 39 0.05 -11.63 -6.94
C SER A 39 -1.15 -11.53 -5.99
N LEU A 40 -1.96 -10.47 -6.14
CA LEU A 40 -3.21 -10.33 -5.39
C LEU A 40 -4.16 -11.55 -5.58
N SER A 41 -4.13 -12.17 -6.76
CA SER A 41 -4.97 -13.33 -7.09
C SER A 41 -4.63 -14.59 -6.28
N GLN A 42 -3.39 -14.73 -5.78
CA GLN A 42 -3.01 -15.83 -4.89
C GLN A 42 -3.83 -15.85 -3.58
N TYR A 43 -4.43 -14.72 -3.20
CA TYR A 43 -5.29 -14.58 -2.02
C TYR A 43 -6.80 -14.60 -2.33
N ALA A 44 -7.22 -15.23 -3.43
CA ALA A 44 -8.63 -15.41 -3.76
C ALA A 44 -9.41 -16.08 -2.62
N GLY A 45 -10.67 -15.68 -2.41
CA GLY A 45 -11.54 -16.17 -1.34
C GLY A 45 -11.20 -15.65 0.08
N LYS A 46 -10.07 -14.96 0.26
CA LYS A 46 -9.69 -14.34 1.54
C LYS A 46 -9.96 -12.84 1.53
N ARG A 47 -10.18 -12.28 2.73
CA ARG A 47 -10.14 -10.82 2.98
C ARG A 47 -8.67 -10.39 3.06
N LYS A 48 -8.35 -9.22 2.51
CA LYS A 48 -6.98 -8.68 2.49
C LYS A 48 -6.99 -7.35 3.25
N VAL A 49 -6.04 -7.17 4.15
CA VAL A 49 -5.72 -5.88 4.76
C VAL A 49 -4.38 -5.45 4.18
N LEU A 50 -4.35 -4.30 3.50
CA LEU A 50 -3.12 -3.76 2.91
C LEU A 50 -2.56 -2.70 3.85
N ASN A 51 -1.46 -3.03 4.54
CA ASN A 51 -0.79 -2.12 5.46
C ASN A 51 0.41 -1.49 4.73
N ILE A 52 0.26 -0.23 4.27
CA ILE A 52 1.16 0.42 3.31
C ILE A 52 1.92 1.56 4.00
N PHE A 53 3.25 1.55 3.92
CA PHE A 53 4.14 2.50 4.60
C PHE A 53 5.25 3.01 3.69
N PRO A 54 5.87 4.18 4.00
CA PRO A 54 7.06 4.65 3.30
C PRO A 54 8.26 3.69 3.44
N SER A 55 8.48 3.17 4.65
CA SER A 55 9.49 2.16 4.95
C SER A 55 9.13 1.44 6.25
N ILE A 56 9.27 0.11 6.27
CA ILE A 56 9.10 -0.71 7.49
C ILE A 56 10.28 -0.48 8.44
N ASP A 57 11.46 -0.16 7.91
CA ASP A 57 12.70 0.04 8.67
C ASP A 57 12.78 1.46 9.25
N THR A 58 11.78 1.82 10.05
CA THR A 58 11.74 3.06 10.82
C THR A 58 11.12 2.80 12.19
N GLY A 59 11.52 3.58 13.20
CA GLY A 59 11.04 3.40 14.58
C GLY A 59 9.52 3.61 14.78
N VAL A 60 8.79 4.08 13.77
CA VAL A 60 7.32 4.26 13.81
C VAL A 60 6.59 3.10 13.16
N CYS A 61 7.14 2.52 12.08
CA CYS A 61 6.49 1.43 11.34
C CYS A 61 6.79 0.04 11.91
N ALA A 62 7.78 -0.08 12.81
CA ALA A 62 8.18 -1.32 13.46
C ALA A 62 7.64 -1.50 14.89
N ALA A 63 6.98 -0.47 15.46
CA ALA A 63 6.50 -0.46 16.85
C ALA A 63 5.04 -0.91 16.97
#